data_AF-A0A672I619-F1
#
_entry.id   AF-A0A672I619-F1
#
_cell.length_a   1.000
_cell.length_b   1.000
_cell.length_c   1.000
_cell.angle_alpha   90.00
_cell.angle_beta   90.00
_cell.angle_gamma   90.00
#
_symmetry.space_group_name_H-M   'P 1'
#
loop_
_entity.id
_entity.type
_entity.pdbx_description
1 polymer ?
#
loop_
_entity_poly.entity_id
_entity_poly.type
_entity_poly.pdbx_seq_one_letter_code
_entity_poly.pdbx_strand_id
1 'polypeptide(L)'
;MDQELEGTVKALLQKAGESNAFIRQDVDAALDCMVQHCTPTRSINALLSGGLGHLNAVVRKCTAQHLADLVEKVGAARLLSGGKDLTDRIVPAVIKLAQDSSQEARYFGRRMLLSLSAHPHFDRILEKYIPSKDLQTVRDTVDALKTKGLGEMPQDSQSARGRRSVPGSGTVRASSLNREPRSQTQRWVWIKKPLNSQSIADKTEYIKQISGLLSSKDFRERIKGIDQLVADCQHNPSIVIGSIFPVFDAFKARLQESNSKVNLYALESLQKIIHLLKDNLYQVINILVPAIVDNHLNSKNNAIYSAAIGAINALISNLDNMLLLQPFCTKAQFLSGKAKVDLIEKVAELVREIYPRKPQMVEQKVLPLLWHLLGSSSHSGTVHGRGGSVRAATANLCQALHAHMGPSLSECAASQPANVHKGLNEVLRTLS
;
A
#
# COMPACT_ATOMS: atom_id res chain seq x y z
N MET A 1 25.05 -15.00 -19.11
CA MET A 1 23.87 -14.67 -18.28
C MET A 1 23.70 -13.15 -18.11
N ASP A 2 24.75 -12.42 -17.76
CA ASP A 2 24.69 -10.97 -17.45
C ASP A 2 24.10 -10.03 -18.53
N GLN A 3 24.00 -10.43 -19.80
CA GLN A 3 23.42 -9.62 -20.88
C GLN A 3 21.89 -9.80 -21.00
N GLU A 4 21.36 -10.95 -20.59
CA GLU A 4 19.92 -11.27 -20.63
C GLU A 4 19.26 -11.11 -19.25
N LEU A 5 20.06 -10.83 -18.21
CA LEU A 5 19.65 -10.86 -16.82
C LEU A 5 18.44 -9.97 -16.52
N GLU A 6 18.41 -8.76 -17.08
CA GLU A 6 17.31 -7.82 -16.85
C GLU A 6 15.97 -8.33 -17.41
N GLY A 7 16.00 -8.93 -18.60
CA GLY A 7 14.82 -9.56 -19.20
C GLY A 7 14.34 -10.76 -18.41
N THR A 8 15.27 -11.65 -18.02
CA THR A 8 14.97 -12.85 -17.23
C THR A 8 14.40 -12.52 -15.86
N VAL A 9 15.02 -11.58 -15.13
CA VAL A 9 14.52 -11.14 -13.81
C VAL A 9 13.13 -10.54 -13.93
N LYS A 10 12.88 -9.70 -14.94
CA LYS A 10 11.55 -9.12 -15.15
C LYS A 10 10.51 -10.20 -15.42
N ALA A 11 10.83 -11.22 -16.23
CA ALA A 11 9.93 -12.34 -16.50
C ALA A 11 9.66 -13.19 -15.24
N LEU A 12 10.70 -13.51 -14.47
CA LEU A 12 10.58 -14.25 -13.22
C LEU A 12 9.73 -13.48 -12.20
N LEU A 13 9.96 -12.19 -12.03
CA LEU A 13 9.19 -11.34 -11.12
C LEU A 13 7.71 -11.23 -11.54
N GLN A 14 7.40 -11.21 -12.84
CA GLN A 14 6.01 -11.31 -13.31
C GLN A 14 5.38 -12.64 -12.87
N LYS A 15 6.12 -13.75 -12.99
CA LYS A 15 5.67 -15.09 -12.55
C LYS A 15 5.55 -15.20 -11.02
N ALA A 16 6.39 -14.52 -10.24
CA ALA A 16 6.26 -14.44 -8.79
C ALA A 16 4.91 -13.84 -8.36
N GLY A 17 4.33 -12.97 -9.19
CA GLY A 17 3.02 -12.35 -8.95
C GLY A 17 1.82 -13.28 -9.15
N GLU A 18 2.02 -14.47 -9.72
CA GLU A 18 0.96 -15.43 -9.99
C GLU A 18 0.55 -16.24 -8.74
N SER A 19 -0.69 -16.74 -8.72
CA SER A 19 -1.29 -17.36 -7.52
C SER A 19 -0.72 -18.74 -7.16
N ASN A 20 0.08 -19.38 -8.01
CA ASN A 20 0.60 -20.73 -7.79
C ASN A 20 1.83 -20.74 -6.86
N ALA A 21 1.74 -21.41 -5.71
CA ALA A 21 2.81 -21.50 -4.73
C ALA A 21 4.07 -22.22 -5.24
N PHE A 22 3.91 -23.28 -6.06
CA PHE A 22 5.03 -24.01 -6.63
C PHE A 22 5.82 -23.14 -7.62
N ILE A 23 5.12 -22.39 -8.48
CA ILE A 23 5.75 -21.43 -9.40
C ILE A 23 6.52 -20.37 -8.61
N ARG A 24 5.95 -19.85 -7.52
CA ARG A 24 6.65 -18.88 -6.67
C ARG A 24 7.91 -19.47 -6.04
N GLN A 25 7.87 -20.71 -5.59
CA GLN A 25 9.04 -21.39 -5.03
C GLN A 25 10.14 -21.60 -6.08
N ASP A 26 9.79 -22.01 -7.30
CA ASP A 26 10.75 -22.17 -8.39
C ASP A 26 11.34 -20.82 -8.82
N VAL A 27 10.54 -19.76 -8.82
CA VAL A 27 11.01 -18.40 -9.07
C VAL A 27 11.98 -17.94 -7.98
N ASP A 28 11.64 -18.14 -6.71
CA ASP A 28 12.51 -17.79 -5.58
C ASP A 28 13.84 -18.56 -5.71
N ALA A 29 13.82 -19.86 -6.02
CA ALA A 29 15.03 -20.67 -6.22
C ALA A 29 15.89 -20.19 -7.40
N ALA A 30 15.26 -19.80 -8.52
CA ALA A 30 15.97 -19.26 -9.67
C ALA A 30 16.63 -17.90 -9.36
N LEU A 31 15.94 -17.03 -8.63
CA LEU A 31 16.47 -15.75 -8.21
C LEU A 31 17.56 -15.90 -7.15
N ASP A 32 17.48 -16.89 -6.25
CA ASP A 32 18.56 -17.23 -5.32
C ASP A 32 19.81 -17.69 -6.07
N CYS A 33 19.66 -18.54 -7.09
CA CYS A 33 20.76 -18.97 -7.96
C CYS A 33 21.41 -17.76 -8.67
N MET A 34 20.60 -16.81 -9.15
CA MET A 34 21.10 -15.54 -9.69
C MET A 34 21.92 -14.76 -8.65
N VAL A 35 21.43 -14.61 -7.42
CA VAL A 35 22.14 -13.90 -6.34
C VAL A 35 23.51 -14.53 -6.09
N GLN A 36 23.61 -15.86 -6.20
CA GLN A 36 24.87 -16.57 -6.00
C GLN A 36 25.87 -16.41 -7.15
N HIS A 37 25.41 -16.48 -8.40
CA HIS A 37 26.31 -16.68 -9.54
C HIS A 37 26.43 -15.48 -10.50
N CYS A 38 25.55 -14.49 -10.44
CA CYS A 38 25.60 -13.32 -11.33
C CYS A 38 26.38 -12.15 -10.74
N THR A 39 26.76 -11.19 -11.60
CA THR A 39 27.40 -9.93 -11.17
C THR A 39 26.47 -9.13 -10.25
N PRO A 40 26.83 -8.87 -8.98
CA PRO A 40 25.91 -8.27 -8.01
C PRO A 40 25.31 -6.93 -8.43
N THR A 41 26.11 -6.04 -9.01
CA THR A 41 25.64 -4.73 -9.48
C THR A 41 24.59 -4.84 -10.58
N ARG A 42 24.73 -5.82 -11.49
CA ARG A 42 23.75 -6.06 -12.55
C ARG A 42 22.48 -6.69 -11.98
N SER A 43 22.60 -7.64 -11.05
CA SER A 43 21.45 -8.25 -10.36
C SER A 43 20.64 -7.22 -9.57
N ILE A 44 21.32 -6.31 -8.85
CA ILE A 44 20.66 -5.18 -8.16
C ILE A 44 19.87 -4.35 -9.16
N ASN A 45 20.51 -3.88 -10.24
CA ASN A 45 19.84 -3.06 -11.24
C ASN A 45 18.63 -3.75 -11.88
N ALA A 46 18.75 -5.05 -12.18
CA ALA A 46 17.66 -5.86 -12.75
C ALA A 46 16.46 -5.96 -11.79
N LEU A 47 16.71 -6.24 -10.50
CA LEU A 47 15.66 -6.28 -9.48
C LEU A 47 14.99 -4.92 -9.27
N LEU A 48 15.78 -3.83 -9.24
CA LEU A 48 15.26 -2.47 -9.11
C LEU A 48 14.38 -2.08 -10.29
N SER A 49 14.81 -2.38 -11.52
CA SER A 49 14.04 -2.11 -12.74
C SER A 49 12.77 -2.97 -12.84
N GLY A 50 12.83 -4.24 -12.44
CA GLY A 50 11.73 -5.19 -12.60
C GLY A 50 10.66 -5.14 -11.50
N GLY A 51 11.06 -4.84 -10.26
CA GLY A 51 10.27 -5.18 -9.09
C GLY A 51 9.95 -4.07 -8.10
N LEU A 52 10.83 -3.07 -7.94
CA LEU A 52 10.70 -2.03 -6.90
C LEU A 52 9.38 -1.25 -6.98
N GLY A 53 8.91 -0.96 -8.20
CA GLY A 53 7.70 -0.20 -8.46
C GLY A 53 6.46 -1.07 -8.74
N HIS A 54 6.55 -2.39 -8.58
CA HIS A 54 5.49 -3.29 -9.03
C HIS A 54 4.21 -3.14 -8.19
N LEU A 55 3.04 -3.24 -8.82
CA LEU A 55 1.76 -3.04 -8.16
C LEU A 55 1.39 -4.19 -7.21
N ASN A 56 1.76 -5.41 -7.60
CA ASN A 56 1.58 -6.60 -6.78
C ASN A 56 2.59 -6.64 -5.62
N ALA A 57 2.09 -6.69 -4.39
CA ALA A 57 2.87 -6.78 -3.16
C ALA A 57 3.79 -8.01 -3.11
N VAL A 58 3.35 -9.16 -3.65
CA VAL A 58 4.15 -10.41 -3.68
C VAL A 58 5.42 -10.21 -4.49
N VAL A 59 5.32 -9.53 -5.64
CA VAL A 59 6.46 -9.20 -6.49
C VAL A 59 7.42 -8.26 -5.77
N ARG A 60 6.91 -7.24 -5.08
CA ARG A 60 7.75 -6.34 -4.28
C ARG A 60 8.44 -7.06 -3.12
N LYS A 61 7.75 -7.98 -2.43
CA LYS A 61 8.34 -8.85 -1.39
C LYS A 61 9.47 -9.71 -1.95
N CYS A 62 9.23 -10.41 -3.07
CA CYS A 62 10.23 -11.25 -3.73
C CYS A 62 11.46 -10.42 -4.14
N THR A 63 11.22 -9.26 -4.74
CA THR A 63 12.27 -8.30 -5.10
C THR A 63 13.08 -7.86 -3.87
N ALA A 64 12.41 -7.47 -2.78
CA ALA A 64 13.05 -6.99 -1.58
C ALA A 64 13.87 -8.08 -0.88
N GLN A 65 13.41 -9.33 -0.90
CA GLN A 65 14.13 -10.48 -0.35
C GLN A 65 15.48 -10.68 -1.02
N HIS A 66 15.49 -10.91 -2.34
CA HIS A 66 16.73 -11.16 -3.06
C HIS A 66 17.63 -9.91 -3.14
N LEU A 67 17.04 -8.71 -3.12
CA LEU A 67 17.81 -7.48 -3.02
C LEU A 67 18.53 -7.38 -1.67
N ALA A 68 17.89 -7.82 -0.58
CA ALA A 68 18.51 -7.83 0.74
C ALA A 68 19.70 -8.79 0.80
N ASP A 69 19.58 -9.97 0.20
CA ASP A 69 20.68 -10.93 0.12
C ASP A 69 21.86 -10.38 -0.71
N LEU A 70 21.59 -9.65 -1.79
CA LEU A 70 22.62 -8.93 -2.55
C LEU A 70 23.26 -7.79 -1.76
N VAL A 71 22.48 -7.02 -1.00
CA VAL A 71 23.00 -5.91 -0.18
C VAL A 71 23.96 -6.44 0.89
N GLU A 72 23.60 -7.56 1.53
CA GLU A 72 24.45 -8.24 2.51
C GLU A 72 25.71 -8.82 1.86
N LYS A 73 25.58 -9.50 0.72
CA LYS A 73 26.73 -10.08 -0.04
C LYS A 73 27.72 -9.02 -0.52
N VAL A 74 27.22 -7.85 -0.95
CA VAL A 74 28.07 -6.76 -1.45
C VAL A 74 28.69 -5.95 -0.31
N GLY A 75 27.93 -5.75 0.77
CA GLY A 75 28.32 -4.97 1.93
C GLY A 75 28.12 -3.46 1.77
N ALA A 76 27.76 -2.80 2.87
CA ALA A 76 27.47 -1.37 2.91
C ALA A 76 28.63 -0.50 2.41
N ALA A 77 29.87 -0.84 2.76
CA ALA A 77 31.06 -0.10 2.33
C ALA A 77 31.17 0.01 0.81
N ARG A 78 30.88 -1.06 0.06
CA ARG A 78 30.99 -1.05 -1.40
C ARG A 78 29.78 -0.42 -2.08
N LEU A 79 28.59 -0.54 -1.49
CA LEU A 79 27.37 0.11 -2.02
C LEU A 79 27.37 1.62 -1.83
N LEU A 80 28.04 2.09 -0.78
CA LEU A 80 28.02 3.48 -0.33
C LEU A 80 29.34 4.23 -0.58
N SER A 81 30.34 3.60 -1.21
CA SER A 81 31.67 4.19 -1.50
C SER A 81 31.68 5.28 -2.58
N GLY A 82 30.52 5.73 -3.07
CA GLY A 82 30.42 6.88 -3.97
C GLY A 82 30.44 6.56 -5.47
N GLY A 83 30.25 5.29 -5.86
CA GLY A 83 29.90 4.95 -7.23
C GLY A 83 28.53 5.52 -7.59
N LYS A 84 28.51 6.72 -8.20
CA LYS A 84 27.31 7.54 -8.44
C LYS A 84 26.12 6.68 -8.88
N ASP A 85 26.23 5.92 -9.96
CA ASP A 85 25.07 5.22 -10.53
C ASP A 85 24.42 4.16 -9.62
N LEU A 86 25.20 3.47 -8.78
CA LEU A 86 24.65 2.42 -7.90
C LEU A 86 24.09 3.02 -6.61
N THR A 87 24.83 3.93 -5.97
CA THR A 87 24.38 4.58 -4.73
C THR A 87 23.10 5.40 -4.97
N ASP A 88 23.04 6.11 -6.11
CA ASP A 88 21.89 6.93 -6.53
C ASP A 88 20.60 6.10 -6.67
N ARG A 89 20.71 4.80 -7.01
CA ARG A 89 19.56 3.91 -7.17
C ARG A 89 19.23 3.11 -5.90
N ILE A 90 20.24 2.59 -5.20
CA ILE A 90 20.02 1.67 -4.08
C ILE A 90 19.49 2.37 -2.83
N VAL A 91 19.99 3.57 -2.50
CA VAL A 91 19.60 4.28 -1.27
C VAL A 91 18.10 4.65 -1.30
N PRO A 92 17.58 5.29 -2.37
CA PRO A 92 16.14 5.56 -2.47
C PRO A 92 15.30 4.28 -2.50
N ALA A 93 15.79 3.21 -3.14
CA ALA A 93 15.08 1.94 -3.22
C ALA A 93 14.91 1.26 -1.86
N VAL A 94 15.98 1.21 -1.06
CA VAL A 94 15.94 0.62 0.29
C VAL A 94 14.99 1.38 1.19
N ILE A 95 15.01 2.72 1.14
CA ILE A 95 14.11 3.56 1.95
C ILE A 95 12.66 3.38 1.52
N LYS A 96 12.39 3.35 0.21
CA LYS A 96 11.06 3.06 -0.32
C LYS A 96 10.56 1.70 0.15
N LEU A 97 11.40 0.66 0.12
CA LEU A 97 11.04 -0.66 0.61
C LEU A 97 10.85 -0.67 2.13
N ALA A 98 11.68 0.03 2.90
CA ALA A 98 11.56 0.13 4.36
C ALA A 98 10.26 0.83 4.82
N GLN A 99 9.55 1.48 3.89
CA GLN A 99 8.25 2.11 4.08
C GLN A 99 7.15 1.47 3.19
N ASP A 100 7.37 0.27 2.66
CA ASP A 100 6.43 -0.39 1.74
C ASP A 100 5.06 -0.64 2.39
N SER A 101 4.00 -0.71 1.60
CA SER A 101 2.67 -1.04 2.10
C SER A 101 2.47 -2.52 2.44
N SER A 102 3.31 -3.41 1.92
CA SER A 102 3.40 -4.81 2.37
C SER A 102 4.34 -4.90 3.57
N GLN A 103 3.89 -5.58 4.62
CA GLN A 103 4.66 -5.75 5.84
C GLN A 103 5.95 -6.57 5.59
N GLU A 104 5.86 -7.56 4.72
CA GLU A 104 6.95 -8.45 4.31
C GLU A 104 8.01 -7.71 3.49
N ALA A 105 7.58 -6.95 2.46
CA ALA A 105 8.51 -6.10 1.71
C ALA A 105 9.18 -5.06 2.63
N ARG A 106 8.40 -4.50 3.58
CA ARG A 106 8.89 -3.58 4.61
C ARG A 106 9.94 -4.20 5.51
N TYR A 107 9.76 -5.46 5.90
CA TYR A 107 10.73 -6.20 6.69
C TYR A 107 12.09 -6.28 5.98
N PHE A 108 12.12 -6.74 4.72
CA PHE A 108 13.37 -6.84 3.96
C PHE A 108 13.99 -5.47 3.69
N GLY A 109 13.17 -4.45 3.41
CA GLY A 109 13.61 -3.06 3.31
C GLY A 109 14.31 -2.57 4.58
N ARG A 110 13.73 -2.84 5.75
CA ARG A 110 14.31 -2.50 7.04
C ARG A 110 15.59 -3.30 7.34
N ARG A 111 15.69 -4.56 6.88
CA ARG A 111 16.92 -5.38 6.97
C ARG A 111 18.07 -4.73 6.21
N MET A 112 17.82 -4.34 4.96
CA MET A 112 18.79 -3.61 4.14
C MET A 112 19.16 -2.27 4.78
N LEU A 113 18.18 -1.51 5.26
CA LEU A 113 18.40 -0.21 5.88
C LEU A 113 19.31 -0.32 7.11
N LEU A 114 19.08 -1.33 7.96
CA LEU A 114 19.93 -1.62 9.11
C LEU A 114 21.37 -1.95 8.67
N SER A 115 21.53 -2.80 7.66
CA SER A 115 22.85 -3.14 7.10
C SER A 115 23.60 -1.91 6.56
N LEU A 116 22.91 -1.05 5.79
CA LEU A 116 23.50 0.19 5.27
C LEU A 116 23.85 1.19 6.37
N SER A 117 23.07 1.23 7.46
CA SER A 117 23.26 2.17 8.57
C SER A 117 24.53 1.92 9.40
N ALA A 118 25.22 0.80 9.16
CA ALA A 118 26.53 0.51 9.75
C ALA A 118 27.68 1.31 9.10
N HIS A 119 27.44 1.98 7.97
CA HIS A 119 28.45 2.76 7.29
C HIS A 119 28.79 4.08 8.04
N PRO A 120 30.06 4.44 8.25
CA PRO A 120 30.45 5.62 9.04
C PRO A 120 29.93 6.97 8.52
N HIS A 121 29.63 7.06 7.21
CA HIS A 121 29.12 8.27 6.56
C HIS A 121 27.67 8.17 6.14
N PHE A 122 26.91 7.22 6.70
CA PHE A 122 25.54 6.95 6.29
C PHE A 122 24.63 8.20 6.34
N ASP A 123 24.70 9.02 7.39
CA ASP A 123 23.87 10.23 7.50
C ASP A 123 24.13 11.26 6.39
N ARG A 124 25.40 11.49 6.04
CA ARG A 124 25.77 12.40 4.93
C ARG A 124 25.26 11.89 3.59
N ILE A 125 25.23 10.58 3.42
CA ILE A 125 24.72 9.94 2.21
C ILE A 125 23.19 10.07 2.16
N LEU A 126 22.49 9.87 3.28
CA LEU A 126 21.04 10.10 3.34
C LEU A 126 20.68 11.52 2.92
N GLU A 127 21.35 12.53 3.47
CA GLU A 127 21.10 13.94 3.15
C GLU A 127 21.30 14.26 1.66
N LYS A 128 22.21 13.56 1.00
CA LYS A 128 22.48 13.73 -0.44
C LYS A 128 21.39 13.11 -1.31
N TYR A 129 20.81 11.99 -0.90
CA TYR A 129 19.97 11.15 -1.76
C TYR A 129 18.48 11.21 -1.45
N ILE A 130 18.10 11.83 -0.34
CA ILE A 130 16.73 11.78 0.18
C ILE A 130 16.19 13.19 0.43
N PRO A 131 14.93 13.48 0.03
CA PRO A 131 14.31 14.76 0.31
C PRO A 131 14.28 15.06 1.81
N SER A 132 14.51 16.32 2.19
CA SER A 132 14.61 16.73 3.59
C SER A 132 13.38 16.38 4.44
N LYS A 133 12.19 16.34 3.81
CA LYS A 133 10.92 15.95 4.46
C LYS A 133 10.90 14.50 4.96
N ASP A 134 11.66 13.60 4.34
CA ASP A 134 11.63 12.16 4.63
C ASP A 134 12.80 11.75 5.55
N LEU A 135 13.82 12.60 5.69
CA LEU A 135 15.04 12.32 6.46
C LEU A 135 14.76 11.97 7.92
N GLN A 136 13.90 12.73 8.60
CA GLN A 136 13.63 12.51 10.02
C GLN A 136 12.96 11.14 10.24
N THR A 137 11.98 10.79 9.41
CA THR A 137 11.30 9.50 9.49
C THR A 137 12.26 8.33 9.27
N VAL A 138 13.22 8.48 8.34
CA VAL A 138 14.24 7.45 8.10
C VAL A 138 15.20 7.33 9.29
N ARG A 139 15.64 8.45 9.88
CA ARG A 139 16.49 8.46 11.09
C ARG A 139 15.81 7.76 12.26
N ASP A 140 14.56 8.12 12.54
CA ASP A 140 13.77 7.49 13.60
C ASP A 140 13.63 5.97 13.38
N THR A 141 13.49 5.55 12.11
CA THR A 141 13.42 4.13 11.73
C THR A 141 14.74 3.41 12.00
N VAL A 142 15.87 4.03 11.66
CA VAL A 142 17.22 3.49 11.89
C VAL A 142 17.50 3.38 13.39
N ASP A 143 17.18 4.40 14.18
CA ASP A 143 17.36 4.39 15.63
C ASP A 143 16.52 3.30 16.29
N ALA A 144 15.27 3.12 15.85
CA ALA A 144 14.42 2.03 16.30
C ALA A 144 15.00 0.65 15.92
N LEU A 145 15.60 0.51 14.75
CA LEU A 145 16.24 -0.73 14.31
C LEU A 145 17.52 -1.05 15.09
N LYS A 146 18.36 -0.05 15.37
CA LYS A 146 19.59 -0.22 16.16
C LYS A 146 19.29 -0.61 17.61
N THR A 147 18.19 -0.11 18.17
CA THR A 147 17.81 -0.37 19.57
C THR A 147 17.03 -1.67 19.76
N LYS A 148 16.11 -2.01 18.84
CA LYS A 148 15.23 -3.20 18.98
C LYS A 148 15.63 -4.39 18.12
N GLY A 149 16.52 -4.18 17.16
CA GLY A 149 16.73 -5.12 16.06
C GLY A 149 15.59 -5.11 15.04
N LEU A 150 15.67 -6.04 14.10
CA LEU A 150 14.75 -6.13 12.96
C LEU A 150 13.35 -6.62 13.34
N GLY A 151 13.24 -7.40 14.43
CA GLY A 151 12.03 -8.12 14.81
C GLY A 151 11.83 -9.42 14.01
N GLU A 152 10.70 -10.08 14.23
CA GLU A 152 10.32 -11.32 13.54
C GLU A 152 9.78 -11.05 12.13
N MET A 153 10.01 -11.99 11.21
CA MET A 153 9.42 -11.96 9.88
C MET A 153 7.89 -12.05 9.98
N PRO A 154 7.13 -11.11 9.38
CA PRO A 154 5.69 -11.23 9.30
C PRO A 154 5.30 -12.55 8.62
N GLN A 155 4.48 -13.35 9.30
CA GLN A 155 3.88 -14.55 8.73
C GLN A 155 2.65 -14.15 7.91
N ASP A 156 2.41 -14.83 6.78
CA ASP A 156 1.20 -14.66 5.99
C ASP A 156 -0.03 -14.79 6.91
N SER A 157 -0.63 -13.65 7.25
CA SER A 157 -1.98 -13.64 7.80
C SER A 157 -2.89 -14.00 6.63
N GLN A 158 -3.03 -15.30 6.35
CA GLN A 158 -4.00 -15.78 5.37
C GLN A 158 -5.36 -15.21 5.76
N SER A 159 -5.74 -14.14 5.05
CA SER A 159 -7.04 -13.52 5.18
C SER A 159 -8.09 -14.62 5.09
N ALA A 160 -9.08 -14.60 5.98
CA ALA A 160 -10.09 -15.63 6.16
C ALA A 160 -11.07 -15.79 4.97
N ARG A 161 -10.60 -15.61 3.73
CA ARG A 161 -11.31 -15.88 2.48
C ARG A 161 -11.08 -17.28 1.91
N GLY A 162 -10.33 -18.15 2.61
CA GLY A 162 -9.86 -19.41 2.05
C GLY A 162 -10.00 -20.67 2.91
N ARG A 163 -10.71 -20.68 4.04
CA ARG A 163 -11.00 -21.95 4.73
C ARG A 163 -12.07 -22.73 3.97
N ARG A 164 -11.68 -23.46 2.93
CA ARG A 164 -12.27 -24.78 2.70
C ARG A 164 -11.65 -25.68 3.76
N SER A 165 -12.44 -26.03 4.77
CA SER A 165 -12.10 -27.09 5.71
C SER A 165 -11.76 -28.36 4.92
N VAL A 166 -10.50 -28.78 4.98
CA VAL A 166 -10.11 -30.14 4.61
C VAL A 166 -10.74 -31.07 5.65
N PRO A 167 -11.47 -32.13 5.26
CA PRO A 167 -12.02 -33.09 6.20
C PRO A 167 -10.90 -34.04 6.62
N GLY A 168 -10.61 -34.10 7.92
CA GLY A 168 -9.69 -35.11 8.45
C GLY A 168 -8.89 -34.65 9.66
N SER A 169 -9.52 -34.57 10.82
CA SER A 169 -8.85 -34.97 12.07
C SER A 169 -9.91 -35.23 13.13
N GLY A 170 -9.82 -36.41 13.73
CA GLY A 170 -10.85 -37.06 14.54
C GLY A 170 -11.36 -36.21 15.69
N THR A 171 -12.68 -36.30 15.90
CA THR A 171 -13.36 -35.90 17.11
C THR A 171 -12.81 -36.68 18.30
N VAL A 172 -12.14 -35.98 19.22
CA VAL A 172 -12.06 -36.42 20.61
C VAL A 172 -12.87 -35.42 21.43
N ARG A 173 -14.03 -35.90 21.90
CA ARG A 173 -14.85 -35.22 22.90
C ARG A 173 -14.01 -34.99 24.16
N ALA A 174 -13.77 -33.74 24.52
CA ALA A 174 -13.39 -33.37 25.88
C ALA A 174 -14.50 -32.48 26.46
N SER A 175 -15.38 -33.11 27.23
CA SER A 175 -16.31 -32.46 28.14
C SER A 175 -15.52 -31.72 29.22
N SER A 176 -15.78 -30.43 29.40
CA SER A 176 -15.36 -29.70 30.60
C SER A 176 -16.48 -28.73 31.02
N LEU A 177 -17.26 -29.19 31.99
CA LEU A 177 -17.95 -28.33 32.94
C LEU A 177 -16.88 -27.78 33.89
N ASN A 178 -16.75 -26.45 34.01
CA ASN A 178 -16.75 -25.77 35.32
C ASN A 178 -16.47 -24.26 35.23
N ARG A 179 -17.45 -23.51 35.78
CA ARG A 179 -17.33 -22.34 36.66
C ARG A 179 -16.71 -21.04 36.10
N GLU A 180 -17.59 -20.07 35.86
CA GLU A 180 -17.29 -18.64 35.88
C GLU A 180 -16.71 -18.18 37.24
N PRO A 181 -15.73 -17.27 37.22
CA PRO A 181 -15.63 -16.24 38.24
C PRO A 181 -15.95 -14.86 37.65
N ARG A 182 -16.81 -14.16 38.38
CA ARG A 182 -17.31 -12.80 38.16
C ARG A 182 -16.23 -11.78 37.76
N SER A 183 -16.65 -10.93 36.84
CA SER A 183 -16.08 -9.63 36.44
C SER A 183 -15.42 -8.83 37.57
N GLN A 184 -14.15 -8.47 37.38
CA GLN A 184 -13.59 -7.23 37.88
C GLN A 184 -13.32 -6.31 36.70
N THR A 185 -14.17 -5.28 36.57
CA THR A 185 -14.00 -4.17 35.64
C THR A 185 -12.85 -3.30 36.15
N GLN A 186 -11.60 -3.62 35.77
CA GLN A 186 -10.49 -2.68 35.94
C GLN A 186 -10.67 -1.52 34.96
N ARG A 187 -11.27 -0.45 35.46
CA ARG A 187 -11.36 0.85 34.79
C ARG A 187 -9.98 1.51 34.91
N TRP A 188 -9.13 1.32 33.90
CA TRP A 188 -7.80 1.94 33.86
C TRP A 188 -7.96 3.44 33.55
N VAL A 189 -7.80 4.26 34.58
CA VAL A 189 -7.68 5.71 34.45
C VAL A 189 -6.21 6.01 34.13
N TRP A 190 -5.93 6.38 32.88
CA TRP A 190 -4.59 6.79 32.47
C TRP A 190 -4.24 8.14 33.13
N ILE A 191 -3.31 8.10 34.09
CA ILE A 191 -2.71 9.29 34.69
C ILE A 191 -1.88 9.98 33.61
N LYS A 192 -2.27 11.21 33.24
CA LYS A 192 -1.55 12.05 32.28
C LYS A 192 -0.12 12.31 32.78
N LYS A 193 0.89 11.82 32.05
CA LYS A 193 2.27 12.31 32.16
C LYS A 193 2.53 13.42 31.13
N PRO A 194 3.46 14.36 31.42
CA PRO A 194 3.71 15.50 30.55
C PRO A 194 4.29 15.08 29.19
N LEU A 195 4.07 15.96 28.23
CA LEU A 195 4.35 15.83 26.81
C LEU A 195 5.85 15.96 26.48
N ASN A 196 6.72 15.06 26.96
CA ASN A 196 8.06 14.93 26.36
C ASN A 196 8.76 13.60 26.73
N SER A 197 9.22 12.88 25.71
CA SER A 197 9.79 11.52 25.72
C SER A 197 8.81 10.39 26.07
N GLN A 198 7.95 10.02 25.10
CA GLN A 198 7.32 8.69 25.14
C GLN A 198 8.42 7.65 24.98
N SER A 199 8.59 6.78 25.98
CA SER A 199 9.65 5.78 25.95
C SER A 199 9.43 4.81 24.80
N ILE A 200 10.53 4.27 24.27
CA ILE A 200 10.51 3.19 23.28
C ILE A 200 9.76 1.96 23.81
N ALA A 201 9.79 1.72 25.12
CA ALA A 201 9.03 0.68 25.80
C ALA A 201 7.52 0.95 25.70
N ASP A 202 7.08 2.18 26.00
CA ASP A 202 5.68 2.61 25.95
C ASP A 202 5.08 2.40 24.55
N LYS A 203 5.84 2.72 23.49
CA LYS A 203 5.41 2.47 22.10
C LYS A 203 5.21 0.98 21.80
N THR A 204 6.07 0.11 22.33
CA THR A 204 6.02 -1.33 22.06
C THR A 204 4.85 -1.99 22.78
N GLU A 205 4.62 -1.60 24.03
CA GLU A 205 3.48 -2.04 24.81
C GLU A 205 2.17 -1.58 24.19
N TYR A 206 2.12 -0.32 23.74
CA TYR A 206 0.99 0.23 22.99
C TYR A 206 0.65 -0.61 21.76
N ILE A 207 1.65 -0.86 20.90
CA ILE A 207 1.46 -1.66 19.67
C ILE A 207 0.94 -3.06 20.02
N LYS A 208 1.49 -3.70 21.06
CA LYS A 208 1.07 -5.04 21.48
C LYS A 208 -0.39 -5.04 21.98
N GLN A 209 -0.77 -4.05 22.78
CA GLN A 209 -2.12 -3.91 23.31
C GLN A 209 -3.14 -3.68 22.19
N ILE A 210 -2.91 -2.67 21.34
CA ILE A 210 -3.87 -2.33 20.29
C ILE A 210 -3.98 -3.45 19.24
N SER A 211 -2.86 -4.06 18.86
CA SER A 211 -2.86 -5.20 17.94
C SER A 211 -3.56 -6.41 18.53
N GLY A 212 -3.39 -6.65 19.84
CA GLY A 212 -4.08 -7.72 20.56
C GLY A 212 -5.60 -7.55 20.56
N LEU A 213 -6.10 -6.34 20.82
CA LEU A 213 -7.54 -6.04 20.77
C LEU A 213 -8.09 -6.22 19.35
N LEU A 214 -7.42 -5.61 18.37
CA LEU A 214 -7.83 -5.68 16.96
C LEU A 214 -7.83 -7.14 16.46
N SER A 215 -6.85 -7.96 16.83
CA SER A 215 -6.74 -9.38 16.41
C SER A 215 -7.51 -10.37 17.29
N SER A 216 -8.30 -9.90 18.26
CA SER A 216 -9.07 -10.77 19.15
C SER A 216 -10.03 -11.69 18.40
N LYS A 217 -10.23 -12.90 18.94
CA LYS A 217 -11.22 -13.87 18.43
C LYS A 217 -12.65 -13.35 18.64
N ASP A 218 -12.90 -12.59 19.71
CA ASP A 218 -14.20 -11.98 19.98
C ASP A 218 -14.37 -10.68 19.18
N PHE A 219 -15.43 -10.61 18.37
CA PHE A 219 -15.74 -9.44 17.55
C PHE A 219 -16.03 -8.19 18.39
N ARG A 220 -16.51 -8.36 19.64
CA ARG A 220 -16.77 -7.24 20.56
C ARG A 220 -15.46 -6.60 21.02
N GLU A 221 -14.45 -7.41 21.31
CA GLU A 221 -13.11 -6.91 21.65
C GLU A 221 -12.45 -6.23 20.45
N ARG A 222 -12.71 -6.72 19.22
CA ARG A 222 -12.25 -6.02 18.01
C ARG A 222 -12.90 -4.63 17.87
N ILE A 223 -14.20 -4.52 18.13
CA ILE A 223 -14.91 -3.22 18.14
C ILE A 223 -14.32 -2.30 19.21
N LYS A 224 -14.07 -2.79 20.43
CA LYS A 224 -13.39 -2.02 21.48
C LYS A 224 -11.99 -1.57 21.05
N GLY A 225 -11.24 -2.42 20.35
CA GLY A 225 -9.95 -2.06 19.77
C GLY A 225 -10.06 -0.92 18.75
N ILE A 226 -11.12 -0.91 17.93
CA ILE A 226 -11.41 0.19 16.99
C ILE A 226 -11.74 1.48 17.76
N ASP A 227 -12.59 1.40 18.79
CA ASP A 227 -12.93 2.55 19.63
C ASP A 227 -11.69 3.14 20.32
N GLN A 228 -10.84 2.26 20.86
CA GLN A 228 -9.59 2.66 21.49
C GLN A 228 -8.68 3.37 20.50
N LEU A 229 -8.53 2.83 19.27
CA LEU A 229 -7.72 3.47 18.23
C LEU A 229 -8.25 4.88 17.88
N VAL A 230 -9.57 5.05 17.76
CA VAL A 230 -10.18 6.38 17.52
C VAL A 230 -9.87 7.33 18.67
N ALA A 231 -10.03 6.87 19.92
CA ALA A 231 -9.74 7.66 21.11
C ALA A 231 -8.25 8.04 21.20
N ASP A 232 -7.34 7.14 20.82
CA ASP A 232 -5.90 7.41 20.79
C ASP A 232 -5.52 8.42 19.71
N CYS A 233 -6.17 8.36 18.54
CA CYS A 233 -5.99 9.37 17.51
C CYS A 233 -6.42 10.76 17.98
N GLN A 234 -7.44 10.83 18.85
CA GLN A 234 -7.98 12.09 19.38
C GLN A 234 -7.16 12.63 20.55
N HIS A 235 -6.74 11.77 21.47
CA HIS A 235 -6.16 12.19 22.74
C HIS A 235 -4.64 12.00 22.81
N ASN A 236 -4.08 11.07 22.03
CA ASN A 236 -2.65 10.73 22.04
C ASN A 236 -2.09 10.57 20.62
N PRO A 237 -2.29 11.51 19.67
CA PRO A 237 -1.94 11.31 18.26
C PRO A 237 -0.46 10.98 18.02
N SER A 238 0.46 11.48 18.86
CA SER A 238 1.90 11.24 18.72
C SER A 238 2.29 9.76 18.80
N ILE A 239 1.64 8.97 19.66
CA ILE A 239 1.97 7.55 19.83
C ILE A 239 1.48 6.74 18.62
N VAL A 240 0.33 7.14 18.06
CA VAL A 240 -0.25 6.55 16.85
C VAL A 240 0.61 6.89 15.63
N ILE A 241 0.96 8.16 15.44
CA ILE A 241 1.81 8.62 14.33
C ILE A 241 3.20 7.96 14.42
N GLY A 242 3.79 7.90 15.61
CA GLY A 242 5.08 7.23 15.83
C GLY A 242 5.05 5.71 15.65
N SER A 243 3.87 5.10 15.54
CA SER A 243 3.65 3.66 15.38
C SER A 243 2.74 3.35 14.19
N ILE A 244 2.69 4.25 13.21
CA ILE A 244 1.62 4.28 12.21
C ILE A 244 1.54 2.99 11.39
N PHE A 245 2.69 2.47 10.99
CA PHE A 245 2.77 1.25 10.18
C PHE A 245 2.21 0.01 10.91
N PRO A 246 2.73 -0.39 12.09
CA PRO A 246 2.15 -1.51 12.85
C PRO A 246 0.66 -1.35 13.17
N VAL A 247 0.24 -0.14 13.55
CA VAL A 247 -1.16 0.13 13.90
C VAL A 247 -2.07 -0.05 12.69
N PHE A 248 -1.70 0.51 11.53
CA PHE A 248 -2.51 0.42 10.32
C PHE A 248 -2.42 -0.94 9.62
N ASP A 249 -1.32 -1.70 9.80
CA ASP A 249 -1.26 -3.11 9.40
C ASP A 249 -2.31 -3.94 10.18
N ALA A 250 -2.40 -3.72 11.50
CA ALA A 250 -3.41 -4.40 12.35
C ALA A 250 -4.84 -3.93 12.05
N PHE A 251 -5.05 -2.64 11.82
CA PHE A 251 -6.37 -2.06 11.52
C PHE A 251 -6.87 -2.43 10.12
N LYS A 252 -5.98 -2.56 9.13
CA LYS A 252 -6.32 -3.03 7.77
C LYS A 252 -7.09 -4.35 7.79
N ALA A 253 -6.73 -5.28 8.69
CA ALA A 253 -7.44 -6.55 8.83
C ALA A 253 -8.92 -6.39 9.24
N ARG A 254 -9.28 -5.29 9.94
CA ARG A 254 -10.67 -4.95 10.28
C ARG A 254 -11.40 -4.32 9.10
N LEU A 255 -10.70 -3.48 8.34
CA LEU A 255 -11.22 -2.92 7.09
C LEU A 255 -11.53 -3.99 6.05
N GLN A 256 -10.90 -5.17 6.12
CA GLN A 256 -11.13 -6.27 5.16
C GLN A 256 -11.77 -7.51 5.82
N GLU A 257 -12.42 -7.31 6.96
CA GLU A 257 -12.96 -8.41 7.76
C GLU A 257 -14.20 -9.06 7.13
N SER A 258 -14.37 -10.37 7.35
CA SER A 258 -15.55 -11.13 6.91
C SER A 258 -16.80 -10.82 7.74
N ASN A 259 -16.64 -10.47 9.02
CA ASN A 259 -17.75 -10.04 9.86
C ASN A 259 -18.20 -8.63 9.43
N SER A 260 -19.38 -8.55 8.82
CA SER A 260 -19.93 -7.31 8.25
C SER A 260 -20.13 -6.20 9.29
N LYS A 261 -20.43 -6.55 10.56
CA LYS A 261 -20.63 -5.57 11.63
C LYS A 261 -19.31 -4.90 12.00
N VAL A 262 -18.25 -5.68 12.21
CA VAL A 262 -16.91 -5.13 12.48
C VAL A 262 -16.39 -4.37 11.27
N ASN A 263 -16.62 -4.90 10.07
CA ASN A 263 -16.17 -4.27 8.83
C ASN A 263 -16.80 -2.88 8.61
N LEU A 264 -18.13 -2.79 8.73
CA LEU A 264 -18.85 -1.52 8.64
C LEU A 264 -18.34 -0.53 9.69
N TYR A 265 -18.23 -0.98 10.95
CA TYR A 265 -17.77 -0.13 12.04
C TYR A 265 -16.34 0.37 11.85
N ALA A 266 -15.45 -0.46 11.28
CA ALA A 266 -14.09 -0.07 10.95
C ALA A 266 -14.06 1.01 9.84
N LEU A 267 -14.89 0.89 8.80
CA LEU A 267 -14.97 1.89 7.72
C LEU A 267 -15.53 3.24 8.22
N GLU A 268 -16.54 3.22 9.09
CA GLU A 268 -17.09 4.43 9.72
C GLU A 268 -16.07 5.09 10.67
N SER A 269 -15.37 4.27 11.45
CA SER A 269 -14.33 4.75 12.37
C SER A 269 -13.11 5.29 11.62
N LEU A 270 -12.78 4.72 10.46
CA LEU A 270 -11.71 5.22 9.60
C LEU A 270 -11.97 6.65 9.13
N GLN A 271 -13.21 7.03 8.84
CA GLN A 271 -13.55 8.43 8.50
C GLN A 271 -13.17 9.40 9.62
N LYS A 272 -13.42 9.02 10.88
CA LYS A 272 -13.03 9.80 12.06
C LYS A 272 -11.51 9.87 12.20
N ILE A 273 -10.83 8.73 12.05
CA ILE A 273 -9.37 8.64 12.11
C ILE A 273 -8.71 9.53 11.04
N ILE A 274 -9.26 9.55 9.83
CA ILE A 274 -8.79 10.41 8.74
C ILE A 274 -8.86 11.89 9.13
N HIS A 275 -9.97 12.32 9.72
CA HIS A 275 -10.13 13.71 10.16
C HIS A 275 -9.16 14.09 11.29
N LEU A 276 -8.86 13.14 12.20
CA LEU A 276 -7.97 13.37 13.33
C LEU A 276 -6.49 13.40 12.92
N LEU A 277 -6.06 12.50 12.03
CA LEU A 277 -4.65 12.35 11.67
C LEU A 277 -4.24 13.13 10.41
N LYS A 278 -5.18 13.45 9.52
CA LYS A 278 -4.97 14.27 8.31
C LYS A 278 -3.77 13.79 7.47
N ASP A 279 -2.88 14.71 7.06
CA ASP A 279 -1.70 14.43 6.23
C ASP A 279 -0.72 13.43 6.84
N ASN A 280 -0.76 13.17 8.15
CA ASN A 280 0.07 12.12 8.74
C ASN A 280 -0.24 10.73 8.16
N LEU A 281 -1.46 10.53 7.66
CA LEU A 281 -1.88 9.28 7.00
C LEU A 281 -1.24 9.05 5.64
N TYR A 282 -0.58 10.04 5.05
CA TYR A 282 0.13 9.87 3.78
C TYR A 282 1.08 8.66 3.80
N GLN A 283 1.77 8.44 4.92
CA GLN A 283 2.73 7.34 5.09
C GLN A 283 2.09 5.95 4.88
N VAL A 284 0.79 5.83 5.15
CA VAL A 284 0.02 4.58 5.07
C VAL A 284 -1.05 4.61 3.98
N ILE A 285 -1.02 5.59 3.06
CA ILE A 285 -2.05 5.73 2.03
C ILE A 285 -2.08 4.51 1.09
N ASN A 286 -0.92 3.93 0.80
CA ASN A 286 -0.78 2.72 -0.01
C ASN A 286 -1.25 1.45 0.70
N ILE A 287 -1.53 1.52 2.01
CA ILE A 287 -2.17 0.48 2.81
C ILE A 287 -3.69 0.72 2.80
N LEU A 288 -4.10 1.95 3.07
CA LEU A 288 -5.49 2.36 3.24
C LEU A 288 -6.30 2.32 1.94
N VAL A 289 -5.80 2.92 0.86
CA VAL A 289 -6.56 3.02 -0.40
C VAL A 289 -6.96 1.63 -0.91
N PRO A 290 -6.05 0.65 -1.08
CA PRO A 290 -6.45 -0.72 -1.45
C PRO A 290 -7.41 -1.36 -0.44
N ALA A 291 -7.20 -1.13 0.86
CA ALA A 291 -8.07 -1.67 1.91
C ALA A 291 -9.51 -1.18 1.79
N ILE A 292 -9.74 0.04 1.31
CA ILE A 292 -11.07 0.63 1.11
C ILE A 292 -11.66 0.23 -0.26
N VAL A 293 -10.88 0.30 -1.35
CA VAL A 293 -11.46 0.23 -2.71
C VAL A 293 -11.62 -1.19 -3.25
N ASP A 294 -10.80 -2.15 -2.80
CA ASP A 294 -10.74 -3.47 -3.46
C ASP A 294 -12.00 -4.30 -3.27
N ASN A 295 -12.67 -4.16 -2.12
CA ASN A 295 -13.75 -5.05 -1.74
C ASN A 295 -15.07 -4.34 -1.39
N HIS A 296 -15.02 -3.05 -1.02
CA HIS A 296 -16.18 -2.40 -0.41
C HIS A 296 -17.03 -1.63 -1.42
N LEU A 297 -16.41 -1.08 -2.47
CA LEU A 297 -17.13 -0.36 -3.52
C LEU A 297 -17.95 -1.28 -4.45
N ASN A 298 -17.63 -2.58 -4.47
CA ASN A 298 -18.43 -3.61 -5.14
C ASN A 298 -19.35 -4.37 -4.16
N SER A 299 -19.45 -3.93 -2.91
CA SER A 299 -20.26 -4.61 -1.90
C SER A 299 -21.75 -4.52 -2.22
N LYS A 300 -22.48 -5.62 -2.02
CA LYS A 300 -23.95 -5.65 -2.06
C LYS A 300 -24.59 -5.06 -0.81
N ASN A 301 -23.82 -4.89 0.27
CA ASN A 301 -24.29 -4.24 1.48
C ASN A 301 -24.16 -2.73 1.33
N ASN A 302 -25.30 -2.05 1.18
CA ASN A 302 -25.36 -0.60 0.97
C ASN A 302 -24.71 0.21 2.10
N ALA A 303 -24.76 -0.25 3.36
CA ALA A 303 -24.10 0.45 4.45
C ALA A 303 -22.58 0.38 4.32
N ILE A 304 -22.03 -0.80 3.98
CA ILE A 304 -20.59 -0.99 3.74
C ILE A 304 -20.15 -0.14 2.54
N TYR A 305 -20.92 -0.17 1.45
CA TYR A 305 -20.67 0.66 0.28
C TYR A 305 -20.64 2.16 0.63
N SER A 306 -21.67 2.64 1.34
CA SER A 306 -21.78 4.04 1.76
C SER A 306 -20.63 4.45 2.69
N ALA A 307 -20.25 3.59 3.64
CA ALA A 307 -19.14 3.86 4.55
C ALA A 307 -17.79 3.90 3.80
N ALA A 308 -17.60 3.08 2.77
CA ALA A 308 -16.40 3.11 1.93
C ALA A 308 -16.33 4.37 1.07
N ILE A 309 -17.44 4.80 0.46
CA ILE A 309 -17.53 6.10 -0.23
C ILE A 309 -17.24 7.25 0.74
N GLY A 310 -17.80 7.19 1.96
CA GLY A 310 -17.51 8.16 3.02
C GLY A 310 -16.02 8.22 3.37
N ALA A 311 -15.35 7.07 3.48
CA ALA A 311 -13.90 7.01 3.72
C ALA A 311 -13.08 7.63 2.57
N ILE A 312 -13.46 7.38 1.31
CA ILE A 312 -12.79 7.99 0.14
C ILE A 312 -12.99 9.51 0.14
N ASN A 313 -14.20 9.99 0.37
CA ASN A 313 -14.48 11.43 0.43
C ASN A 313 -13.73 12.09 1.60
N ALA A 314 -13.63 11.40 2.75
CA ALA A 314 -12.84 11.87 3.88
C ALA A 314 -11.35 11.99 3.52
N LEU A 315 -10.78 11.03 2.77
CA LEU A 315 -9.40 11.14 2.26
C LEU A 315 -9.24 12.37 1.39
N ILE A 316 -10.10 12.54 0.38
CA ILE A 316 -10.06 13.69 -0.56
C ILE A 316 -10.19 15.03 0.17
N SER A 317 -10.99 15.09 1.24
CA SER A 317 -11.28 16.34 1.94
C SER A 317 -10.24 16.71 3.01
N ASN A 318 -9.40 15.78 3.46
CA ASN A 318 -8.51 16.00 4.61
C ASN A 318 -7.02 15.77 4.30
N LEU A 319 -6.67 15.25 3.12
CA LEU A 319 -5.28 15.04 2.69
C LEU A 319 -4.99 15.88 1.45
N ASP A 320 -3.70 16.16 1.21
CA ASP A 320 -3.26 16.71 -0.07
C ASP A 320 -3.63 15.76 -1.24
N ASN A 321 -4.52 16.24 -2.10
CA ASN A 321 -5.03 15.56 -3.28
C ASN A 321 -3.93 15.17 -4.29
N MET A 322 -2.79 15.87 -4.29
CA MET A 322 -1.61 15.47 -5.08
C MET A 322 -1.06 14.09 -4.68
N LEU A 323 -1.23 13.71 -3.41
CA LEU A 323 -0.78 12.44 -2.86
C LEU A 323 -1.77 11.29 -3.16
N LEU A 324 -3.05 11.60 -3.35
CA LEU A 324 -4.10 10.63 -3.68
C LEU A 324 -4.17 10.26 -5.16
N LEU A 325 -3.74 11.17 -6.04
CA LEU A 325 -3.89 11.04 -7.49
C LEU A 325 -3.29 9.73 -8.03
N GLN A 326 -2.02 9.43 -7.68
CA GLN A 326 -1.37 8.20 -8.17
C GLN A 326 -2.03 6.92 -7.62
N PRO A 327 -2.25 6.78 -6.29
CA PRO A 327 -2.97 5.62 -5.76
C PRO A 327 -4.32 5.38 -6.43
N PHE A 328 -5.11 6.43 -6.68
CA PHE A 328 -6.42 6.31 -7.31
C PHE A 328 -6.28 5.88 -8.76
N CYS A 329 -5.37 6.48 -9.53
CA CYS A 329 -5.13 6.08 -10.92
C CYS A 329 -4.71 4.61 -11.03
N THR A 330 -3.76 4.20 -10.19
CA THR A 330 -3.26 2.84 -10.14
C THR A 330 -4.38 1.84 -9.82
N LYS A 331 -5.24 2.13 -8.84
CA LYS A 331 -6.34 1.21 -8.51
C LYS A 331 -7.44 1.21 -9.57
N ALA A 332 -7.78 2.36 -10.14
CA ALA A 332 -8.80 2.47 -11.19
C ALA A 332 -8.46 1.65 -12.44
N GLN A 333 -7.17 1.46 -12.71
CA GLN A 333 -6.70 0.61 -13.81
C GLN A 333 -7.20 -0.84 -13.68
N PHE A 334 -7.11 -1.44 -12.49
CA PHE A 334 -7.36 -2.89 -12.28
C PHE A 334 -8.69 -3.23 -11.62
N LEU A 335 -9.39 -2.24 -11.05
CA LEU A 335 -10.73 -2.46 -10.51
C LEU A 335 -11.72 -2.84 -11.62
N SER A 336 -12.82 -3.46 -11.19
CA SER A 336 -13.95 -3.88 -12.04
C SER A 336 -15.28 -3.44 -11.42
N GLY A 337 -16.35 -3.49 -12.22
CA GLY A 337 -17.70 -3.18 -11.78
C GLY A 337 -17.84 -1.73 -11.28
N LYS A 338 -18.67 -1.56 -10.25
CA LYS A 338 -19.00 -0.24 -9.68
C LYS A 338 -17.77 0.45 -9.07
N ALA A 339 -16.88 -0.31 -8.43
CA ALA A 339 -15.65 0.22 -7.87
C ALA A 339 -14.77 0.94 -8.90
N LYS A 340 -14.72 0.42 -10.13
CA LYS A 340 -13.96 1.05 -11.22
C LYS A 340 -14.58 2.39 -11.61
N VAL A 341 -15.90 2.42 -11.77
CA VAL A 341 -16.68 3.60 -12.16
C VAL A 341 -16.50 4.71 -11.11
N ASP A 342 -16.80 4.41 -9.85
CA ASP A 342 -16.71 5.37 -8.74
C ASP A 342 -15.30 5.96 -8.64
N LEU A 343 -14.25 5.14 -8.78
CA LEU A 343 -12.88 5.63 -8.66
C LEU A 343 -12.42 6.46 -9.88
N ILE A 344 -12.87 6.13 -11.10
CA ILE A 344 -12.61 6.96 -12.29
C ILE A 344 -13.27 8.33 -12.12
N GLU A 345 -14.50 8.38 -11.60
CA GLU A 345 -15.19 9.65 -11.31
C GLU A 345 -14.42 10.49 -10.28
N LYS A 346 -13.90 9.86 -9.22
CA LYS A 346 -13.03 10.55 -8.25
C LYS A 346 -11.72 11.04 -8.88
N VAL A 347 -11.10 10.30 -9.79
CA VAL A 347 -9.92 10.80 -10.51
C VAL A 347 -10.30 12.02 -11.36
N ALA A 348 -11.46 12.04 -12.01
CA ALA A 348 -11.92 13.20 -12.78
C ALA A 348 -12.17 14.44 -11.89
N GLU A 349 -12.67 14.27 -10.66
CA GLU A 349 -12.75 15.35 -9.67
C GLU A 349 -11.35 15.90 -9.33
N LEU A 350 -10.39 15.01 -9.02
CA LEU A 350 -9.01 15.40 -8.69
C LEU A 350 -8.29 16.10 -9.85
N VAL A 351 -8.52 15.69 -11.10
CA VAL A 351 -7.98 16.36 -12.30
C VAL A 351 -8.37 17.82 -12.31
N ARG A 352 -9.66 18.13 -12.12
CA ARG A 352 -10.18 19.51 -12.14
C ARG A 352 -9.57 20.37 -11.05
N GLU A 353 -9.29 19.78 -9.90
CA GLU A 353 -8.72 20.50 -8.76
C GLU A 353 -7.20 20.74 -8.88
N ILE A 354 -6.46 19.73 -9.35
CA ILE A 354 -4.98 19.71 -9.30
C ILE A 354 -4.38 20.33 -10.57
N TYR A 355 -5.00 20.13 -11.74
CA TYR A 355 -4.41 20.54 -13.02
C TYR A 355 -4.04 22.03 -13.07
N PRO A 356 -4.87 22.99 -12.59
CA PRO A 356 -4.51 24.41 -12.60
C PRO A 356 -3.21 24.75 -11.85
N ARG A 357 -2.81 23.94 -10.88
CA ARG A 357 -1.63 24.17 -10.04
C ARG A 357 -0.42 23.36 -10.49
N LYS A 358 -0.65 22.14 -10.99
CA LYS A 358 0.38 21.14 -11.30
C LYS A 358 0.03 20.33 -12.56
N PRO A 359 -0.02 20.96 -13.75
CA PRO A 359 -0.47 20.31 -14.99
C PRO A 359 0.38 19.09 -15.36
N GLN A 360 1.71 19.23 -15.34
CA GLN A 360 2.64 18.14 -15.66
C GLN A 360 2.44 16.90 -14.78
N MET A 361 2.09 17.07 -13.50
CA MET A 361 1.83 15.96 -12.59
C MET A 361 0.56 15.21 -12.98
N VAL A 362 -0.49 15.94 -13.35
CA VAL A 362 -1.75 15.34 -13.80
C VAL A 362 -1.53 14.58 -15.10
N GLU A 363 -0.84 15.19 -16.05
CA GLU A 363 -0.52 14.55 -17.33
C GLU A 363 0.27 13.26 -17.14
N GLN A 364 1.35 13.31 -16.35
CA GLN A 364 2.20 12.15 -16.10
C GLN A 364 1.44 10.99 -15.42
N LYS A 365 0.50 11.28 -14.52
CA LYS A 365 -0.16 10.27 -13.68
C LYS A 365 -1.49 9.77 -14.25
N VAL A 366 -2.26 10.66 -14.87
CA VAL A 366 -3.64 10.38 -15.29
C VAL A 366 -3.73 9.93 -16.75
N LEU A 367 -2.89 10.45 -17.66
CA LEU A 367 -2.92 10.03 -19.06
C LEU A 367 -2.70 8.52 -19.23
N PRO A 368 -1.75 7.86 -18.52
CA PRO A 368 -1.62 6.39 -18.60
C PRO A 368 -2.89 5.64 -18.23
N LEU A 369 -3.67 6.13 -17.25
CA LEU A 369 -4.97 5.57 -16.92
C LEU A 369 -5.96 5.77 -18.06
N LEU A 370 -6.08 7.00 -18.60
CA LEU A 370 -6.99 7.29 -19.70
C LEU A 370 -6.71 6.38 -20.91
N TRP A 371 -5.45 6.24 -21.30
CA TRP A 371 -5.03 5.38 -22.41
C TRP A 371 -5.38 3.92 -22.15
N HIS A 372 -5.15 3.44 -20.93
CA HIS A 372 -5.55 2.09 -20.56
C HIS A 372 -7.06 1.87 -20.66
N LEU A 373 -7.88 2.83 -20.19
CA LEU A 373 -9.34 2.73 -20.23
C LEU A 373 -9.89 2.73 -21.66
N LEU A 374 -9.38 3.63 -22.52
CA LEU A 374 -9.74 3.70 -23.94
C LEU A 374 -9.23 2.50 -24.74
N GLY A 375 -8.06 1.97 -24.40
CA GLY A 375 -7.52 0.77 -25.04
C GLY A 375 -8.29 -0.50 -24.68
N SER A 376 -8.86 -0.56 -23.47
CA SER A 376 -9.60 -1.72 -22.96
C SER A 376 -11.08 -1.73 -23.33
N SER A 377 -11.62 -0.61 -23.85
CA SER A 377 -13.05 -0.47 -24.13
C SER A 377 -13.59 -1.31 -25.30
N SER A 378 -12.72 -2.02 -26.05
CA SER A 378 -13.11 -2.90 -27.16
C SER A 378 -13.80 -4.20 -26.74
N HIS A 379 -13.83 -4.56 -25.45
CA HIS A 379 -14.34 -5.87 -24.98
C HIS A 379 -15.40 -5.84 -23.88
N SER A 380 -15.83 -4.67 -23.39
CA SER A 380 -16.88 -4.60 -22.37
C SER A 380 -18.25 -4.37 -23.01
N GLY A 381 -18.80 -5.45 -23.57
CA GLY A 381 -20.21 -5.53 -23.94
C GLY A 381 -21.09 -5.46 -22.69
N THR A 382 -22.08 -4.58 -22.74
CA THR A 382 -23.34 -4.58 -21.97
C THR A 382 -23.24 -4.83 -20.45
N VAL A 383 -23.47 -3.78 -19.66
CA VAL A 383 -24.03 -3.98 -18.31
C VAL A 383 -25.23 -3.06 -18.14
N HIS A 384 -26.42 -3.63 -18.33
CA HIS A 384 -27.64 -3.12 -17.72
C HIS A 384 -27.56 -3.36 -16.21
N GLY A 385 -27.36 -2.29 -15.46
CA GLY A 385 -27.41 -2.25 -14.01
C GLY A 385 -27.43 -0.78 -13.59
N ARG A 386 -28.10 -0.45 -12.50
CA ARG A 386 -28.37 0.92 -11.99
C ARG A 386 -27.12 1.73 -11.56
N GLY A 387 -25.92 1.42 -12.08
CA GLY A 387 -24.67 2.17 -11.87
C GLY A 387 -24.11 2.65 -13.19
N GLY A 388 -23.48 3.83 -13.20
CA GLY A 388 -22.90 4.42 -14.41
C GLY A 388 -22.00 3.43 -15.18
N SER A 389 -22.00 3.53 -16.50
CA SER A 389 -21.12 2.70 -17.33
C SER A 389 -19.67 3.16 -17.17
N VAL A 390 -18.72 2.22 -17.17
CA VAL A 390 -17.28 2.53 -17.24
C VAL A 390 -16.98 3.46 -18.42
N ARG A 391 -17.73 3.32 -19.53
CA ARG A 391 -17.64 4.24 -20.68
C ARG A 391 -18.01 5.67 -20.32
N ALA A 392 -19.10 5.87 -19.56
CA ALA A 392 -19.55 7.20 -19.13
C ALA A 392 -18.55 7.85 -18.17
N ALA A 393 -18.04 7.08 -17.19
CA ALA A 393 -17.00 7.58 -16.29
C ALA A 393 -15.69 7.92 -17.03
N THR A 394 -15.31 7.09 -18.02
CA THR A 394 -14.14 7.36 -18.88
C THR A 394 -14.35 8.63 -19.71
N ALA A 395 -15.57 8.84 -20.24
CA ALA A 395 -15.92 10.06 -20.95
C ALA A 395 -15.84 11.31 -20.05
N ASN A 396 -16.33 11.23 -18.81
CA ASN A 396 -16.21 12.30 -17.83
C ASN A 396 -14.74 12.61 -17.49
N LEU A 397 -13.89 11.58 -17.33
CA LEU A 397 -12.44 11.77 -17.13
C LEU A 397 -11.79 12.45 -18.34
N CYS A 398 -12.14 12.00 -19.55
CA CYS A 398 -11.67 12.61 -20.79
C CYS A 398 -12.10 14.08 -20.89
N GLN A 399 -13.35 14.40 -20.53
CA GLN A 399 -13.86 15.77 -20.52
C GLN A 399 -13.10 16.64 -19.50
N ALA A 400 -12.85 16.12 -18.31
CA ALA A 400 -12.07 16.83 -17.29
C ALA A 400 -10.65 17.17 -17.77
N LEU A 401 -9.99 16.24 -18.47
CA LEU A 401 -8.67 16.48 -19.06
C LEU A 401 -8.75 17.44 -20.25
N HIS A 402 -9.70 17.24 -21.16
CA HIS A 402 -9.86 18.09 -22.35
C HIS A 402 -10.20 19.54 -21.99
N ALA A 403 -10.99 19.76 -20.94
CA ALA A 403 -11.31 21.10 -20.46
C ALA A 403 -10.07 21.91 -20.02
N HIS A 404 -8.99 21.22 -19.63
CA HIS A 404 -7.75 21.85 -19.19
C HIS A 404 -6.65 21.83 -20.25
N MET A 405 -6.47 20.71 -20.94
CA MET A 405 -5.41 20.50 -21.93
C MET A 405 -5.79 21.02 -23.32
N GLY A 406 -7.08 21.08 -23.63
CA GLY A 406 -7.58 21.41 -24.98
C GLY A 406 -6.95 20.50 -26.06
N PRO A 407 -6.47 21.07 -27.18
CA PRO A 407 -5.86 20.31 -28.28
C PRO A 407 -4.65 19.46 -27.88
N SER A 408 -3.90 19.85 -26.84
CA SER A 408 -2.72 19.11 -26.38
C SER A 408 -3.06 17.68 -25.93
N LEU A 409 -4.32 17.40 -25.55
CA LEU A 409 -4.75 16.04 -25.24
C LEU A 409 -4.70 15.13 -26.48
N SER A 410 -5.12 15.64 -27.63
CA SER A 410 -5.06 14.91 -28.90
C SER A 410 -3.61 14.76 -29.41
N GLU A 411 -2.75 15.75 -29.15
CA GLU A 411 -1.31 15.65 -29.44
C GLU A 411 -0.64 14.56 -28.59
N CYS A 412 -0.96 14.49 -27.30
CA CYS A 412 -0.47 13.44 -26.42
C CYS A 412 -0.96 12.05 -26.87
N ALA A 413 -2.21 11.98 -27.32
CA ALA A 413 -2.76 10.76 -27.89
C ALA A 413 -1.99 10.29 -29.13
N ALA A 414 -1.40 11.18 -29.95
CA ALA A 414 -0.64 10.85 -31.18
C ALA A 414 0.39 9.72 -30.98
N SER A 415 1.00 9.67 -29.81
CA SER A 415 1.97 8.65 -29.40
C SER A 415 1.39 7.27 -29.04
N GLN A 416 0.07 7.14 -28.97
CA GLN A 416 -0.65 5.96 -28.49
C GLN A 416 -1.13 5.04 -29.63
N PRO A 417 -1.46 3.76 -29.34
CA PRO A 417 -2.00 2.84 -30.34
C PRO A 417 -3.33 3.32 -30.99
N ALA A 418 -3.57 2.88 -32.23
CA ALA A 418 -4.71 3.35 -33.05
C ALA A 418 -6.11 3.13 -32.41
N ASN A 419 -6.28 2.10 -31.59
CA ASN A 419 -7.53 1.86 -30.86
C ASN A 419 -7.79 2.93 -29.77
N VAL A 420 -6.75 3.39 -29.09
CA VAL A 420 -6.84 4.46 -28.08
C VAL A 420 -7.26 5.77 -28.75
N HIS A 421 -6.64 6.08 -29.89
CA HIS A 421 -7.00 7.22 -30.74
C HIS A 421 -8.46 7.24 -31.17
N LYS A 422 -8.92 6.10 -31.69
CA LYS A 422 -10.31 5.95 -32.12
C LYS A 422 -11.27 6.19 -30.96
N GLY A 423 -10.99 5.57 -29.80
CA GLY A 423 -11.79 5.76 -28.58
C GLY A 423 -11.81 7.21 -28.10
N LEU A 424 -10.67 7.90 -28.13
CA LEU A 424 -10.59 9.32 -27.75
C LEU A 424 -11.46 10.19 -28.67
N ASN A 425 -11.31 10.02 -29.99
CA ASN A 425 -12.08 10.79 -30.96
C ASN A 425 -13.59 10.52 -30.87
N GLU A 426 -13.99 9.28 -30.59
CA GLU A 426 -15.40 8.94 -30.34
C GLU A 426 -15.95 9.69 -29.13
N VAL A 427 -15.19 9.78 -28.03
CA VAL A 427 -15.60 10.53 -26.83
C VAL A 427 -15.65 12.04 -27.11
N LEU A 428 -14.62 12.61 -27.74
CA LEU A 428 -14.57 14.05 -28.01
C LEU A 428 -15.71 14.51 -28.92
N ARG A 429 -16.11 13.70 -29.91
CA ARG A 429 -17.29 13.97 -30.77
C ARG A 429 -18.61 14.01 -30.01
N THR A 430 -18.70 13.36 -28.85
CA THR A 430 -19.91 13.43 -28.00
C THR A 430 -19.92 14.64 -27.07
N LEU A 431 -18.80 15.36 -26.96
CA LEU A 431 -18.64 16.55 -26.13
C LEU A 431 -18.78 17.86 -26.91
N SER A 432 -18.58 17.81 -28.23
CA SER A 432 -18.91 18.87 -29.20
C SER A 432 -20.39 18.83 -29.55
#